data_AF-A0A3L7YEM7-F1
#
_entry.id   AF-A0A3L7YEM7-F1
#
_cell.length_a   1.000
_cell.length_b   1.000
_cell.length_c   1.000
_cell.angle_alpha   90.00
_cell.angle_beta   90.00
_cell.angle_gamma   90.00
#
_symmetry.space_group_name_H-M   'P 1'
#
loop_
_entity.id
_entity.type
_entity.pdbx_description
1 polymer ?
#
loop_
_entity_poly.entity_id
_entity_poly.type
_entity_poly.pdbx_seq_one_letter_code
_entity_poly.pdbx_strand_id
1 'polypeptide(L)'
;MSDAVSAGELLRNTTYLMSLARRAALSSPDAAERQRAVQLGSVLRELKALGATPPTAVPAESMRAGEGFNRLLEAARGRSEPAAQRPAGDPLERTTVALGMAQAGAQQLDIAKALGMSRGEVDVILNIARQQT
;
A
#
# COMPACT_ATOMS: atom_id res chain seq x y z
N MET A 1 4.98 -8.39 -6.01
CA MET A 1 3.71 -7.81 -6.47
C MET A 1 3.22 -6.88 -5.36
N SER A 2 2.76 -5.68 -5.69
CA SER A 2 2.35 -4.73 -4.65
C SER A 2 0.97 -5.15 -4.17
N ASP A 3 0.89 -5.70 -2.95
CA ASP A 3 -0.36 -5.72 -2.18
C ASP A 3 -0.68 -4.30 -1.75
N ALA A 4 -0.94 -3.44 -2.74
CA ALA A 4 -1.53 -2.14 -2.52
C ALA A 4 -2.99 -2.39 -2.19
N VAL A 5 -3.26 -2.81 -0.95
CA VAL A 5 -4.60 -2.84 -0.40
C VAL A 5 -5.15 -1.43 -0.60
N SER A 6 -6.17 -1.32 -1.45
CA SER A 6 -6.78 -0.05 -1.76
C SER A 6 -7.22 0.62 -0.47
N ALA A 7 -7.09 1.93 -0.34
CA ALA A 7 -7.58 2.67 0.83
C ALA A 7 -9.07 2.36 1.12
N GLY A 8 -9.86 2.09 0.08
CA GLY A 8 -11.25 1.64 0.23
C GLY A 8 -11.40 0.21 0.75
N GLU A 9 -10.49 -0.68 0.39
CA GLU A 9 -10.46 -2.06 0.88
C GLU A 9 -9.98 -2.13 2.33
N LEU A 10 -8.94 -1.36 2.67
CA LEU A 10 -8.49 -1.18 4.04
C LEU A 10 -9.61 -0.62 4.93
N LEU A 11 -10.30 0.43 4.47
CA LEU A 11 -11.44 1.01 5.19
C LEU A 11 -12.59 0.01 5.39
N ARG A 12 -12.88 -0.81 4.37
CA ARG A 12 -13.92 -1.84 4.45
C ARG A 12 -13.54 -2.93 5.45
N ASN A 13 -12.29 -3.39 5.42
CA ASN A 13 -11.77 -4.41 6.32
C ASN A 13 -11.72 -3.92 7.78
N THR A 14 -11.25 -2.69 8.03
CA THR A 14 -11.23 -2.12 9.37
C THR A 14 -12.64 -1.90 9.92
N THR A 15 -13.57 -1.42 9.09
CA THR A 15 -14.98 -1.27 9.48
C THR A 15 -15.61 -2.61 9.86
N TYR A 16 -15.31 -3.67 9.09
CA TYR A 16 -15.77 -5.03 9.39
C TYR A 16 -15.22 -5.52 10.74
N LEU A 17 -13.90 -5.44 10.95
CA LEU A 17 -13.27 -5.88 12.20
C LEU A 17 -13.78 -5.11 13.42
N MET A 18 -13.93 -3.79 13.33
CA MET A 18 -14.47 -2.98 14.43
C MET A 18 -15.94 -3.31 14.72
N SER A 19 -16.75 -3.61 13.69
CA SER A 19 -18.14 -4.01 13.88
C SER A 19 -18.26 -5.37 14.58
N LEU A 20 -17.35 -6.30 14.25
CA LEU A 20 -17.25 -7.60 14.90
C LEU A 20 -16.81 -7.46 16.36
N ALA A 21 -15.75 -6.69 16.62
CA ALA A 21 -15.26 -6.41 17.97
C ALA A 21 -16.34 -5.77 18.84
N ARG A 22 -17.10 -4.82 18.30
CA ARG A 22 -18.26 -4.22 19.00
C ARG A 22 -19.32 -5.26 19.33
N ARG A 23 -19.64 -6.17 18.41
CA ARG A 23 -20.66 -7.21 18.64
C ARG A 23 -20.19 -8.21 19.70
N ALA A 24 -18.92 -8.58 19.69
CA ALA A 24 -18.30 -9.42 20.72
C ALA A 24 -18.35 -8.73 22.09
N ALA A 25 -17.93 -7.47 22.17
CA ALA A 25 -17.92 -6.70 23.41
C ALA A 25 -19.33 -6.42 23.97
N LEU A 26 -20.35 -6.26 23.12
CA LEU A 26 -21.75 -6.17 23.56
C LEU A 26 -22.28 -7.48 24.15
N SER A 27 -21.72 -8.61 23.72
CA SER A 27 -22.08 -9.94 24.21
C SER A 27 -21.27 -10.35 25.45
N SER A 28 -20.32 -9.51 25.87
CA SER A 28 -19.49 -9.75 27.05
C SER A 28 -20.30 -9.58 28.34
N PRO A 29 -20.07 -10.43 29.35
CA PRO A 29 -20.65 -10.26 30.68
C PRO A 29 -20.10 -9.03 31.42
N ASP A 30 -18.94 -8.50 31.02
CA ASP A 30 -18.34 -7.31 31.64
C ASP A 30 -19.10 -6.02 31.26
N ALA A 31 -19.54 -5.27 32.28
CA ALA A 31 -20.20 -3.98 32.11
C ALA A 31 -19.28 -2.92 31.48
N ALA A 32 -17.97 -2.94 31.79
CA ALA A 32 -17.01 -2.00 31.25
C ALA A 32 -16.79 -2.21 29.75
N GLU A 33 -16.69 -3.46 29.31
CA GLU A 33 -16.58 -3.82 27.89
C GLU A 33 -17.84 -3.46 27.09
N ARG A 34 -19.03 -3.69 27.66
CA ARG A 34 -20.28 -3.26 27.03
C ARG A 34 -20.35 -1.75 26.87
N GLN A 35 -19.90 -0.98 27.86
CA GLN A 35 -19.87 0.48 27.78
C GLN A 35 -18.90 0.99 26.71
N ARG A 36 -17.72 0.37 26.57
CA ARG A 36 -16.78 0.63 25.46
C ARG A 36 -17.41 0.30 24.10
N ALA A 37 -18.19 -0.78 24.02
CA ALA A 37 -18.89 -1.17 22.79
C ALA A 37 -19.98 -0.16 22.37
N VAL A 38 -20.63 0.51 23.33
CA VAL A 38 -21.55 1.61 23.03
C VAL A 38 -20.80 2.80 22.44
N GLN A 39 -19.64 3.17 23.01
CA GLN A 39 -18.79 4.27 22.53
C GLN A 39 -18.24 4.01 21.12
N LEU A 40 -17.89 2.76 20.80
CA LEU A 40 -17.49 2.35 19.44
C LEU A 40 -18.58 2.56 18.38
N GLY A 41 -19.83 2.74 18.80
CA GLY A 41 -20.96 2.95 17.89
C GLY A 41 -20.89 4.26 17.09
N SER A 42 -20.34 5.35 17.65
CA SER A 42 -20.19 6.62 16.90
C SER A 42 -19.09 6.52 15.84
N VAL A 43 -17.94 5.96 16.22
CA VAL A 43 -16.80 5.75 15.32
C VAL A 43 -17.18 4.89 14.11
N LEU A 44 -17.95 3.81 14.33
CA LEU A 44 -18.43 2.97 13.24
C LEU A 44 -19.38 3.69 12.27
N ARG A 45 -20.16 4.67 12.74
CA ARG A 45 -21.03 5.47 11.86
C ARG A 45 -20.21 6.39 10.96
N GLU A 46 -19.16 7.01 11.52
CA GLU A 46 -18.25 7.88 10.77
C GLU A 46 -17.44 7.09 9.72
N LEU A 47 -16.88 5.94 10.10
CA LEU A 47 -16.18 5.05 9.17
C LEU A 47 -17.07 4.58 8.01
N LYS A 48 -18.34 4.27 8.31
CA LYS A 48 -19.31 3.86 7.28
C LYS A 48 -19.70 5.02 6.36
N ALA A 49 -19.74 6.26 6.87
CA ALA A 49 -20.00 7.45 6.07
C ALA A 49 -18.84 7.75 5.11
N LEU A 50 -17.59 7.60 5.56
CA LEU A 50 -16.39 7.76 4.73
C LEU A 50 -16.30 6.73 3.59
N GLY A 51 -16.83 5.53 3.82
CA GLY A 51 -16.91 4.49 2.78
C GLY A 51 -18.10 4.66 1.82
N ALA A 52 -19.05 5.54 2.12
CA ALA A 52 -20.26 5.77 1.33
C ALA A 52 -20.16 6.97 0.38
N THR A 53 -19.14 7.83 0.52
CA THR A 53 -18.85 8.89 -0.43
C THR A 53 -18.26 8.29 -1.72
N PRO A 54 -18.97 8.31 -2.86
CA PRO A 54 -18.35 7.95 -4.13
C PRO A 54 -17.21 8.95 -4.43
N PRO A 55 -16.13 8.51 -5.10
CA PRO A 55 -15.14 9.45 -5.59
C PRO A 55 -15.85 10.45 -6.49
N THR A 56 -15.77 11.74 -6.16
CA THR A 56 -16.31 12.81 -6.99
C THR A 56 -15.63 12.71 -8.35
N ALA A 57 -16.33 12.17 -9.34
CA ALA A 57 -15.87 12.12 -10.70
C ALA A 57 -15.72 13.56 -11.19
N VAL A 58 -14.48 14.01 -11.36
CA VAL A 58 -14.17 15.26 -12.03
C VAL A 58 -14.70 15.11 -13.47
N PRO A 59 -15.55 16.02 -13.98
CA PRO A 59 -16.13 15.86 -15.30
C PRO A 59 -15.03 15.82 -16.36
N ALA A 60 -14.99 14.70 -17.08
CA ALA A 60 -14.03 14.41 -18.15
C ALA A 60 -14.41 15.14 -19.45
N GLU A 61 -14.51 16.47 -19.42
CA GLU A 61 -15.01 17.24 -20.57
C GLU A 61 -14.05 18.31 -21.11
N SER A 62 -12.79 18.31 -20.70
CA SER A 62 -11.81 19.28 -21.23
C SER A 62 -10.37 18.79 -21.30
N MET A 63 -10.14 17.49 -21.50
CA MET A 63 -8.87 17.01 -22.05
C MET A 63 -8.86 17.20 -23.57
N ARG A 64 -8.79 18.46 -24.02
CA ARG A 64 -8.28 18.75 -25.38
C ARG A 64 -6.84 18.24 -25.42
N ALA A 65 -6.64 17.17 -26.19
CA ALA A 65 -5.36 16.49 -26.39
C ALA A 65 -4.29 17.49 -26.87
N GLY A 66 -3.39 17.90 -25.98
CA GLY A 66 -2.27 18.78 -26.32
C GLY A 66 -1.66 19.47 -25.10
N GLU A 67 -2.48 20.14 -24.29
CA GLU A 67 -1.96 20.96 -23.16
C GLU A 67 -1.51 20.09 -21.96
N GLY A 68 -2.23 19.00 -21.68
CA GLY A 68 -1.89 18.09 -20.59
C GLY A 68 -0.58 17.34 -20.83
N PHE A 69 -0.32 16.92 -22.08
CA PHE A 69 0.93 16.25 -22.45
C PHE A 69 2.13 17.19 -22.33
N ASN A 70 2.00 18.43 -22.81
CA ASN A 70 3.09 19.42 -22.70
C ASN A 70 3.41 19.78 -21.24
N ARG A 71 2.41 19.89 -20.35
CA ARG A 71 2.67 20.08 -18.91
C ARG A 71 3.37 18.89 -18.27
N LEU A 72 2.99 17.67 -18.64
CA LEU A 72 3.65 16.46 -18.15
C LEU A 72 5.10 16.36 -18.68
N LEU A 73 5.33 16.77 -19.93
CA LEU A 73 6.65 16.78 -20.55
C LEU A 73 7.56 17.86 -19.93
N GLU A 74 7.04 19.04 -19.63
CA GLU A 74 7.74 20.10 -18.89
C GLU A 74 8.10 19.66 -17.46
N ALA A 75 7.14 19.05 -16.74
CA ALA A 75 7.36 18.53 -15.40
C ALA A 75 8.35 17.34 -15.36
N ALA A 76 8.48 16.60 -16.46
CA ALA A 76 9.47 15.54 -16.62
C ALA A 76 10.86 16.10 -16.96
N ARG A 77 10.95 17.13 -17.80
CA ARG A 77 12.21 17.80 -18.15
C ARG A 77 12.82 18.55 -16.97
N GLY A 78 12.01 19.15 -16.10
CA GLY A 78 12.47 19.81 -14.87
C GLY A 78 13.12 18.88 -13.82
N ARG A 79 13.07 17.56 -14.01
CA ARG A 79 13.67 16.54 -13.11
C ARG A 79 14.94 15.89 -13.66
N SER A 80 15.50 16.39 -14.75
CA SER A 80 16.76 15.89 -15.29
C SER A 80 17.94 16.66 -14.70
N GLU A 81 18.28 16.39 -13.43
CA GLU A 81 19.64 16.65 -12.94
C GLU A 81 20.53 15.41 -13.18
N PRO A 82 21.81 15.61 -13.52
CA PRO A 82 22.69 14.55 -13.98
C PRO A 82 23.17 13.71 -12.81
N ALA A 83 23.14 12.39 -13.00
CA ALA A 83 23.93 11.34 -12.34
C ALA A 83 24.87 11.75 -11.18
N ALA A 84 24.32 12.27 -10.08
CA ALA A 84 24.98 12.29 -8.79
C ALA A 84 24.67 10.95 -8.14
N GLN A 85 25.70 10.11 -8.01
CA GLN A 85 25.78 8.87 -7.23
C GLN A 85 24.55 8.64 -6.34
N ARG A 86 23.54 7.95 -6.88
CA ARG A 86 22.37 7.56 -6.09
C ARG A 86 22.86 6.53 -5.07
N PRO A 87 22.76 6.79 -3.76
CA PRO A 87 22.92 5.73 -2.80
C PRO A 87 21.80 4.72 -3.07
N ALA A 88 22.12 3.43 -3.09
CA ALA A 88 21.14 2.35 -3.14
C ALA A 88 20.11 2.58 -2.03
N GLY A 89 18.97 3.17 -2.39
CA GLY A 89 18.22 3.98 -1.43
C GLY A 89 16.76 3.61 -1.34
N ASP A 90 16.09 3.37 -2.46
CA ASP A 90 14.67 3.03 -2.42
C ASP A 90 14.48 1.52 -2.14
N PRO A 91 13.83 1.13 -1.03
CA PRO A 91 13.53 -0.26 -0.73
C PRO A 91 12.73 -0.95 -1.85
N LEU A 92 11.90 -0.20 -2.59
CA LEU A 92 11.11 -0.72 -3.71
C LEU A 92 11.98 -1.08 -4.91
N GLU A 93 12.98 -0.25 -5.23
CA GLU A 93 13.94 -0.55 -6.31
C GLU A 93 14.76 -1.80 -5.97
N ARG A 94 15.28 -1.89 -4.74
CA ARG A 94 16.04 -3.06 -4.26
C ARG A 94 15.21 -4.35 -4.32
N THR A 95 13.93 -4.28 -3.95
CA THR A 95 13.00 -5.42 -4.05
C THR A 95 12.78 -5.83 -5.51
N THR A 96 12.61 -4.87 -6.40
CA THR A 96 12.40 -5.12 -7.84
C THR A 96 13.63 -5.77 -8.47
N VAL A 97 14.83 -5.30 -8.12
CA VAL A 97 16.09 -5.89 -8.60
C VAL A 97 16.32 -7.28 -8.01
N ALA A 98 16.05 -7.49 -6.71
CA ALA A 98 16.17 -8.81 -6.06
C ALA A 98 15.28 -9.86 -6.74
N LEU A 99 14.04 -9.48 -7.09
CA LEU A 99 13.10 -10.35 -7.80
C LEU A 99 13.56 -10.65 -9.22
N GLY A 100 14.04 -9.66 -9.96
CA GLY A 100 14.60 -9.86 -11.29
C GLY A 100 15.81 -10.80 -11.27
N MET A 101 16.69 -10.67 -10.28
CA MET A 101 17.84 -11.56 -10.11
C MET A 101 17.41 -13.00 -9.79
N ALA A 102 16.42 -13.18 -8.92
CA ALA A 102 15.90 -14.50 -8.60
C ALA A 102 15.20 -15.17 -9.79
N GLN A 103 14.46 -14.39 -10.60
CA GLN A 103 13.86 -14.88 -11.85
C GLN A 103 14.93 -15.29 -12.88
N ALA A 104 16.09 -14.61 -12.88
CA ALA A 104 17.26 -14.99 -13.68
C ALA A 104 18.05 -16.18 -13.09
N GLY A 105 17.59 -16.80 -11.99
CA GLY A 105 18.21 -17.96 -11.36
C GLY A 105 19.37 -17.65 -10.41
N ALA A 106 19.57 -16.39 -10.04
CA ALA A 106 20.60 -16.02 -9.08
C ALA A 106 20.30 -16.62 -7.70
N GLN A 107 21.34 -17.10 -7.00
CA GLN A 107 21.18 -17.64 -5.66
C GLN A 107 20.98 -16.51 -4.64
N GLN A 108 20.22 -16.80 -3.57
CA GLN A 108 19.91 -15.86 -2.49
C GLN A 108 21.16 -15.20 -1.89
N LEU A 109 22.27 -15.93 -1.79
CA LEU A 109 23.54 -15.40 -1.30
C LEU A 109 24.13 -14.32 -2.23
N ASP A 110 24.00 -14.50 -3.54
CA ASP A 110 24.56 -13.58 -4.52
C ASP A 110 23.69 -12.33 -4.64
N ILE A 111 22.37 -12.48 -4.53
CA ILE A 111 21.41 -11.37 -4.43
C ILE A 111 21.71 -10.52 -3.18
N ALA A 112 21.88 -11.17 -2.02
CA ALA A 112 22.22 -10.51 -0.76
C ALA A 112 23.52 -9.70 -0.87
N LYS A 113 24.57 -10.29 -1.45
CA LYS A 113 25.85 -9.59 -1.67
C LYS A 113 25.74 -8.43 -2.65
N ALA A 114 25.04 -8.62 -3.77
CA ALA A 114 24.90 -7.61 -4.81
C ALA A 114 24.11 -6.38 -4.35
N LEU A 115 23.13 -6.58 -3.46
CA LEU A 115 22.23 -5.52 -2.99
C LEU A 115 22.58 -5.00 -1.59
N GLY A 116 23.64 -5.53 -0.96
CA GLY A 116 23.99 -5.20 0.42
C GLY A 116 22.90 -5.56 1.42
N MET A 117 22.12 -6.60 1.12
CA MET A 117 20.98 -7.07 1.92
C MET A 117 21.38 -8.27 2.78
N SER A 118 20.72 -8.46 3.92
CA SER A 118 20.83 -9.71 4.66
C SER A 118 20.11 -10.84 3.93
N ARG A 119 20.55 -12.09 4.16
CA ARG A 119 19.89 -13.27 3.58
C ARG A 119 18.40 -13.34 3.97
N GLY A 120 18.08 -12.93 5.20
CA GLY A 120 16.71 -12.91 5.71
C GLY A 120 15.82 -11.90 4.96
N GLU A 121 16.34 -10.71 4.62
CA GLU A 121 15.58 -9.73 3.83
C GLU A 121 15.29 -10.25 2.42
N VAL A 122 16.26 -10.90 1.79
CA VAL A 122 16.04 -11.54 0.48
C VAL A 122 15.03 -12.68 0.59
N ASP A 123 15.08 -13.49 1.66
CA ASP A 123 14.11 -14.56 1.89
C ASP A 123 12.67 -14.05 1.98
N VAL A 124 12.46 -12.97 2.75
CA VAL A 124 11.15 -12.33 2.90
C VAL A 124 10.64 -11.84 1.55
N ILE A 125 11.47 -11.19 0.74
CA ILE A 125 11.10 -10.70 -0.59
C ILE A 125 10.67 -11.85 -1.51
N LEU A 126 11.44 -12.95 -1.54
CA LEU A 126 11.14 -14.11 -2.37
C LEU A 126 9.91 -14.88 -1.89
N ASN A 127 9.65 -14.90 -0.59
CA ASN A 127 8.46 -15.54 -0.02
C ASN A 127 7.19 -14.73 -0.30
N ILE A 128 7.23 -13.40 -0.18
CA ILE A 128 6.11 -12.52 -0.52
C ILE A 128 5.79 -12.64 -2.02
N ALA A 129 6.81 -12.62 -2.89
CA ALA A 129 6.59 -12.74 -4.32
C ALA A 129 6.00 -14.09 -4.73
N ARG A 130 6.38 -15.19 -4.07
CA ARG A 130 5.78 -16.52 -4.30
C ARG A 130 4.32 -16.62 -3.86
N GLN A 131 3.92 -15.89 -2.83
CA GLN A 131 2.53 -15.89 -2.32
C GLN A 131 1.56 -15.09 -3.20
N GLN A 132 2.10 -14.21 -4.04
CA GLN A 132 1.28 -13.33 -4.88
C GLN A 132 1.05 -13.87 -6.29
N THR A 133 1.91 -14.77 -6.79
CA THR A 133 1.67 -15.63 -7.96
C THR A 133 0.73 -16.78 -7.62
#